data_AF-A0A845KW61-F1
#
_entry.id   AF-A0A845KW61-F1
#
_cell.length_a   1.000
_cell.length_b   1.000
_cell.length_c   1.000
_cell.angle_alpha   90.00
_cell.angle_beta   90.00
_cell.angle_gamma   90.00
#
_symmetry.space_group_name_H-M   'P 1'
#
loop_
_entity.id
_entity.type
_entity.pdbx_description
1 polymer ?
#
loop_
_entity_poly.entity_id
_entity_poly.type
_entity_poly.pdbx_seq_one_letter_code
_entity_poly.pdbx_strand_id
1 'polypeptide(L)'
;MKELLLQTYTLVLPIILGYIVWLLKNQKRDRDANSKGTMLLLRVQLIEYHSKYMQIGDIPSYAYENFCEMYEAYHALGGNGMITKMMHEIEELHLKKKGD
;
A
#
# COMPACT_ATOMS: atom_id res chain seq x y z
N MET A 1 45.76 26.64 -12.93
CA MET A 1 45.07 25.97 -11.80
C MET A 1 43.56 26.15 -11.81
N LYS A 2 43.03 27.39 -11.76
CA LYS A 2 41.56 27.63 -11.75
C LYS A 2 40.82 27.04 -12.95
N GLU A 3 41.41 27.15 -14.13
CA GLU A 3 40.84 26.65 -15.40
C GLU A 3 40.79 25.11 -15.44
N LEU A 4 41.85 24.47 -14.98
CA LEU A 4 41.96 23.01 -14.80
C LEU A 4 40.90 22.50 -13.81
N LEU A 5 40.72 23.22 -12.68
CA LEU A 5 39.66 22.91 -11.70
C LEU A 5 38.26 23.06 -12.31
N LEU A 6 37.99 24.14 -13.03
CA LEU A 6 36.70 24.39 -13.69
C LEU A 6 36.37 23.32 -14.75
N GLN A 7 37.34 22.90 -15.55
CA GLN A 7 37.16 21.83 -16.55
C GLN A 7 36.87 20.47 -15.90
N THR A 8 37.60 20.11 -14.84
CA THR A 8 37.32 18.86 -14.13
C THR A 8 35.94 18.89 -13.46
N TYR A 9 35.53 20.04 -12.93
CA TYR A 9 34.21 20.22 -12.32
C TYR A 9 33.07 20.08 -13.34
N THR A 10 33.17 20.73 -14.50
CA THR A 10 32.15 20.62 -15.57
C THR A 10 32.04 19.22 -16.15
N LEU A 11 33.13 18.43 -16.14
CA LEU A 11 33.09 17.03 -16.57
C LEU A 11 32.50 16.10 -15.49
N VAL A 12 32.88 16.28 -14.22
CA VAL A 12 32.50 15.37 -13.13
C VAL A 12 31.07 15.63 -12.65
N LEU A 13 30.61 16.88 -12.63
CA LEU A 13 29.27 17.26 -12.18
C LEU A 13 28.12 16.50 -12.89
N PRO A 14 28.05 16.41 -14.23
CA PRO A 14 26.98 15.69 -14.91
C PRO A 14 27.01 14.18 -14.64
N ILE A 15 28.19 13.59 -14.43
CA ILE A 15 28.34 12.17 -14.10
C ILE A 15 27.73 11.89 -12.71
N ILE A 16 28.07 12.73 -11.72
CA ILE A 16 27.52 12.63 -10.36
C ILE A 16 26.01 12.84 -10.38
N LEU A 17 25.52 13.89 -11.06
CA LEU A 17 24.08 14.16 -11.16
C LEU A 17 23.33 13.02 -11.85
N GLY A 18 23.89 12.46 -12.94
CA GLY A 18 23.31 11.31 -13.63
C GLY A 18 23.20 10.08 -12.72
N TYR A 19 24.23 9.82 -11.92
CA TYR A 19 24.21 8.72 -10.94
C TYR A 19 23.16 8.93 -9.84
N ILE A 20 23.06 10.15 -9.30
CA ILE A 20 22.03 10.50 -8.30
C ILE A 20 20.62 10.29 -8.87
N VAL A 21 20.36 10.78 -10.09
CA VAL A 21 19.06 10.61 -10.76
C VAL A 21 18.75 9.12 -10.99
N TRP A 22 19.74 8.35 -11.44
CA TRP A 22 19.59 6.90 -11.60
C TRP A 22 19.25 6.20 -10.28
N LEU A 23 19.95 6.56 -9.19
CA LEU A 23 19.73 6.01 -7.85
C LEU A 23 18.33 6.34 -7.33
N LEU A 24 17.88 7.59 -7.46
CA LEU A 24 16.53 8.02 -7.08
C LEU A 24 15.44 7.28 -7.89
N LYS A 25 15.66 7.09 -9.20
CA LYS A 25 14.74 6.36 -10.06
C LYS A 25 14.65 4.89 -9.66
N ASN A 26 15.78 4.27 -9.30
CA ASN A 26 15.80 2.89 -8.86
C ASN A 26 15.09 2.71 -7.50
N GLN A 27 15.34 3.59 -6.53
CA GLN A 27 14.62 3.58 -5.25
C GLN A 27 13.10 3.74 -5.42
N LYS A 28 12.66 4.60 -6.35
CA LYS A 28 11.22 4.76 -6.65
C LYS A 28 10.60 3.48 -7.21
N ARG A 29 11.31 2.80 -8.11
CA ARG A 29 10.86 1.52 -8.71
C ARG A 29 10.75 0.41 -7.66
N ASP A 30 11.75 0.27 -6.81
CA ASP A 30 11.75 -0.77 -5.77
C ASP A 30 10.66 -0.52 -4.71
N ARG A 31 10.43 0.75 -4.35
CA ARG A 31 9.29 1.15 -3.49
C ARG A 31 7.95 0.83 -4.15
N ASP A 32 7.80 1.07 -5.45
CA ASP A 32 6.56 0.80 -6.18
C ASP A 32 6.24 -0.70 -6.24
N ALA A 33 7.25 -1.53 -6.52
CA ALA A 33 7.10 -2.99 -6.49
C ALA A 33 6.71 -3.52 -5.10
N ASN A 34 7.37 -3.02 -4.04
CA ASN A 34 7.04 -3.39 -2.67
C ASN A 34 5.64 -2.93 -2.26
N SER A 35 5.25 -1.70 -2.61
CA SER A 35 3.89 -1.20 -2.37
C SER A 35 2.84 -2.08 -3.07
N LYS A 36 3.12 -2.51 -4.31
CA LYS A 36 2.23 -3.41 -5.05
C LYS A 36 2.16 -4.80 -4.43
N GLY A 37 3.29 -5.36 -4.00
CA GLY A 37 3.34 -6.64 -3.30
C GLY A 37 2.53 -6.62 -2.01
N THR A 38 2.76 -5.62 -1.15
CA THR A 38 2.02 -5.43 0.10
C THR A 38 0.52 -5.25 -0.14
N MET A 39 0.13 -4.48 -1.16
CA MET A 39 -1.28 -4.32 -1.53
C MET A 39 -1.94 -5.67 -1.89
N LEU A 40 -1.24 -6.52 -2.65
CA LEU A 40 -1.78 -7.83 -3.03
C LEU A 40 -1.89 -8.78 -1.82
N LEU A 41 -0.92 -8.74 -0.91
CA LEU A 41 -0.97 -9.52 0.34
C LEU A 41 -2.14 -9.06 1.23
N LEU A 42 -2.30 -7.75 1.41
CA LEU A 42 -3.46 -7.18 2.13
C LEU A 42 -4.78 -7.60 1.48
N ARG A 43 -4.84 -7.63 0.14
CA ARG A 43 -6.04 -8.07 -0.58
C ARG A 43 -6.41 -9.51 -0.25
N VAL A 44 -5.44 -10.42 -0.26
CA VAL A 44 -5.67 -11.84 0.09
C VAL A 44 -6.18 -11.92 1.52
N GLN A 45 -5.53 -11.21 2.46
CA GLN A 45 -5.93 -11.22 3.86
C GLN A 45 -7.35 -10.69 4.07
N LEU A 46 -7.73 -9.59 3.40
CA LEU A 46 -9.08 -9.03 3.45
C LEU A 46 -10.13 -10.02 2.92
N ILE A 47 -9.83 -10.75 1.83
CA ILE A 47 -10.73 -11.76 1.28
C ILE A 47 -10.91 -12.93 2.26
N GLU A 48 -9.83 -13.41 2.87
CA GLU A 48 -9.87 -14.49 3.86
C GLU A 48 -10.64 -14.07 5.12
N TYR A 49 -10.37 -12.87 5.63
CA TYR A 49 -11.09 -12.32 6.79
C TYR A 49 -12.58 -12.18 6.51
N HIS A 50 -12.93 -11.60 5.35
CA HIS A 50 -14.31 -11.46 4.92
C HIS A 50 -15.00 -12.82 4.86
N SER A 51 -14.41 -13.78 4.16
CA SER A 51 -14.96 -15.13 4.01
C SER A 51 -15.19 -15.81 5.36
N LYS A 52 -14.23 -15.69 6.29
CA LYS A 52 -14.32 -16.25 7.64
C LYS A 52 -15.51 -15.70 8.42
N TYR A 53 -15.64 -14.37 8.53
CA TYR A 53 -16.69 -13.77 9.36
C TYR A 53 -18.06 -13.84 8.70
N MET A 54 -18.14 -13.76 7.36
CA MET A 54 -19.38 -14.00 6.63
C MET A 54 -19.89 -15.44 6.81
N GLN A 55 -19.00 -16.43 6.89
CA GLN A 55 -19.38 -17.81 7.19
C GLN A 55 -19.89 -17.98 8.63
N ILE A 56 -19.28 -17.29 9.58
CA ILE A 56 -19.70 -17.31 11.00
C ILE A 56 -21.04 -16.57 11.16
N GLY A 57 -21.29 -15.56 10.34
CA GLY A 57 -22.47 -14.70 10.46
C GLY A 57 -22.37 -13.67 11.59
N ASP A 58 -21.21 -13.54 12.22
CA ASP A 58 -20.93 -12.57 13.28
C ASP A 58 -19.49 -12.08 13.19
N ILE A 59 -19.28 -10.80 13.51
CA ILE A 59 -17.96 -10.20 13.63
C ILE A 59 -17.84 -9.44 14.96
N PRO A 60 -16.87 -9.80 15.83
CA PRO A 60 -16.62 -9.04 17.05
C PRO A 60 -15.99 -7.67 16.73
N SER A 61 -16.20 -6.67 17.60
CA SER A 61 -15.80 -5.28 17.35
C SER A 61 -14.32 -5.12 17.02
N TYR A 62 -13.41 -5.84 17.71
CA TYR A 62 -11.98 -5.78 17.41
C TYR A 62 -11.64 -6.30 16.00
N ALA A 63 -12.37 -7.31 15.52
CA ALA A 63 -12.14 -7.87 14.20
C ALA A 63 -12.69 -6.95 13.10
N TYR A 64 -13.80 -6.26 13.40
CA TYR A 64 -14.36 -5.23 12.54
C TYR A 64 -13.38 -4.04 12.40
N GLU A 65 -12.91 -3.49 13.51
CA GLU A 65 -11.93 -2.39 13.52
C GLU A 65 -10.66 -2.76 12.74
N ASN A 66 -10.11 -3.95 12.98
CA ASN A 66 -8.96 -4.45 12.21
C ASN A 66 -9.25 -4.57 10.71
N PHE A 67 -10.47 -4.99 10.33
CA PHE A 67 -10.85 -5.06 8.92
C PHE A 67 -10.91 -3.66 8.29
N CYS A 68 -11.46 -2.67 9.01
CA CYS A 68 -11.48 -1.26 8.57
C CYS A 68 -10.07 -0.72 8.34
N GLU A 69 -9.16 -0.88 9.32
CA GLU A 69 -7.79 -0.40 9.21
C GLU A 69 -7.05 -1.06 8.04
N MET A 70 -7.22 -2.36 7.86
CA MET A 70 -6.65 -3.08 6.72
C MET A 70 -7.23 -2.60 5.39
N TYR A 71 -8.54 -2.33 5.33
CA TYR A 71 -9.21 -1.80 4.14
C TYR A 71 -8.69 -0.40 3.79
N GLU A 72 -8.54 0.49 4.78
CA GLU A 72 -8.00 1.84 4.58
C GLU A 72 -6.57 1.78 4.04
N ALA A 73 -5.70 0.95 4.63
CA ALA A 73 -4.34 0.73 4.14
C ALA A 73 -4.32 0.17 2.72
N TYR A 74 -5.19 -0.82 2.42
CA TYR A 74 -5.32 -1.38 1.07
C TYR A 74 -5.79 -0.33 0.06
N HIS A 75 -6.76 0.50 0.42
CA HIS A 75 -7.28 1.55 -0.45
C HIS A 75 -6.22 2.62 -0.73
N ALA A 76 -5.48 3.05 0.30
CA ALA A 76 -4.37 4.00 0.17
C ALA A 76 -3.25 3.50 -0.76
N LEU A 77 -3.06 2.17 -0.87
CA LEU A 77 -2.11 1.56 -1.80
C LEU A 77 -2.63 1.46 -3.24
N GLY A 78 -3.85 1.92 -3.55
CA GLY A 78 -4.46 1.84 -4.88
C GLY A 78 -5.31 0.58 -5.07
N GLY A 79 -5.99 0.13 -4.01
CA GLY A 79 -6.93 -0.98 -4.03
C GLY A 79 -8.13 -0.78 -4.97
N ASN A 80 -8.88 -1.84 -5.27
CA ASN A 80 -10.03 -1.78 -6.17
C ASN A 80 -11.39 -1.87 -5.46
N GLY A 81 -12.46 -1.57 -6.19
CA GLY A 81 -13.83 -1.51 -5.67
C GLY A 81 -14.44 -2.85 -5.22
N MET A 82 -13.83 -3.98 -5.54
CA MET A 82 -14.33 -5.29 -5.09
C MET A 82 -14.17 -5.46 -3.57
N ILE A 83 -13.05 -5.01 -3.00
CA ILE A 83 -12.86 -5.03 -1.55
C ILE A 83 -13.74 -3.98 -0.85
N THR A 84 -14.01 -2.84 -1.50
CA THR A 84 -14.97 -1.86 -0.98
C THR A 84 -16.36 -2.46 -0.78
N LYS A 85 -16.81 -3.32 -1.69
CA LYS A 85 -18.06 -4.05 -1.50
C LYS A 85 -17.99 -4.99 -0.29
N MET A 86 -16.89 -5.74 -0.13
CA MET A 86 -16.68 -6.62 1.03
C MET A 86 -16.67 -5.85 2.36
N MET A 87 -16.13 -4.63 2.37
CA MET A 87 -16.16 -3.74 3.53
C MET A 87 -17.60 -3.41 3.93
N HIS A 88 -18.47 -3.06 2.98
CA HIS A 88 -19.89 -2.82 3.28
C HIS A 88 -20.61 -4.07 3.79
N GLU A 89 -20.31 -5.24 3.23
CA GLU A 89 -20.90 -6.50 3.71
C GLU A 89 -20.49 -6.80 5.18
N ILE A 90 -19.24 -6.50 5.55
CA ILE A 90 -18.74 -6.62 6.93
C ILE A 90 -19.37 -5.56 7.86
N GLU A 91 -19.56 -4.33 7.38
CA GLU A 91 -20.25 -3.27 8.11
C GLU A 91 -21.71 -3.65 8.42
N GLU A 92 -22.44 -4.15 7.42
CA GLU A 92 -23.81 -4.66 7.61
C GLU A 92 -23.85 -5.81 8.63
N LEU A 93 -22.88 -6.72 8.57
CA LEU A 93 -22.77 -7.83 9.53
C LEU A 93 -22.58 -7.33 10.97
N HIS A 94 -21.72 -6.33 11.16
CA HIS A 94 -21.45 -5.73 12.47
C HIS A 94 -22.67 -4.97 13.01
N LEU A 95 -23.42 -4.27 12.15
CA LEU A 95 -24.63 -3.55 12.54
C LEU A 95 -25.76 -4.49 12.97
N LYS A 96 -25.95 -5.63 12.29
CA LYS A 96 -26.94 -6.65 12.67
C LYS A 96 -26.72 -7.15 14.10
N LYS A 97 -25.47 -7.38 14.48
CA LYS A 97 -25.09 -7.80 15.85
C LYS A 97 -25.45 -6.76 16.92
N LYS A 98 -25.43 -5.45 16.61
CA LYS A 98 -25.77 -4.39 17.58
C LYS A 98 -27.28 -4.22 17.79
N GLY A 99 -28.10 -4.76 16.89
CA GLY A 99 -29.56 -4.66 16.93
C GLY A 99 -30.27 -5.79 17.70
N ASP A 100 -29.57 -6.90 17.95
CA ASP A 100 -30.00 -8.04 18.77
C ASP A 100 -29.49 -7.92 20.21
#